data_AF-A0A946KVF2-F1
#
_entry.id   AF-A0A946KVF2-F1
#
_cell.length_a   1.000
_cell.length_b   1.000
_cell.length_c   1.000
_cell.angle_alpha   90.00
_cell.angle_beta   90.00
_cell.angle_gamma   90.00
#
_symmetry.space_group_name_H-M   'P 1'
#
loop_
_entity.id
_entity.type
_entity.pdbx_description
1 polymer ?
#
loop_
_entity_poly.entity_id
_entity_poly.type
_entity_poly.pdbx_seq_one_letter_code
_entity_poly.pdbx_strand_id
1 'polypeptide(L)'
;MVKVNRVRRIIRKIDPWTVLKVTFVLNFIVALTIVLGFSILWVLLVNAGVPQGLEDIARRLALLDADASLVGNIEPLFSSVVFLATVYLLTQTALAT
;
A
#
# COMPACT_ATOMS: atom_id res chain seq x y z
N MET A 1 -48.76 -40.04 -4.94
CA MET A 1 -47.41 -39.86 -5.52
C MET A 1 -47.10 -38.37 -5.56
N VAL A 2 -46.11 -37.89 -4.79
CA VAL A 2 -45.78 -36.46 -4.70
C VAL A 2 -44.89 -36.07 -5.89
N LYS A 3 -45.32 -35.08 -6.68
CA LYS A 3 -44.59 -34.58 -7.85
C LYS A 3 -43.50 -33.60 -7.37
N VAL A 4 -42.26 -34.08 -7.30
CA VAL A 4 -41.10 -33.24 -6.94
C VAL A 4 -40.54 -32.57 -8.19
N ASN A 5 -40.65 -31.25 -8.27
CA ASN A 5 -40.01 -30.45 -9.32
C ASN A 5 -38.50 -30.34 -9.02
N ARG A 6 -37.67 -31.09 -9.75
CA ARG A 6 -36.21 -30.97 -9.64
C ARG A 6 -35.75 -29.72 -10.40
N VAL A 7 -35.43 -28.66 -9.66
CA VAL A 7 -34.74 -27.50 -10.21
C VAL A 7 -33.26 -27.86 -10.41
N ARG A 8 -32.78 -27.91 -11.65
CA ARG A 8 -31.35 -28.03 -11.93
C ARG A 8 -30.66 -26.73 -11.53
N ARG A 9 -29.95 -26.73 -10.41
CA ARG A 9 -29.12 -25.60 -10.00
C ARG A 9 -27.93 -25.52 -10.95
N ILE A 10 -27.89 -24.49 -11.80
CA ILE A 10 -26.74 -24.22 -12.67
C ILE A 10 -25.69 -23.52 -11.79
N ILE A 11 -24.75 -24.30 -11.24
CA ILE A 11 -23.58 -23.76 -10.57
C ILE A 11 -22.58 -23.39 -11.66
N ARG A 12 -22.52 -22.12 -12.04
CA ARG A 12 -21.41 -21.64 -12.90
C ARG A 12 -20.17 -21.55 -12.02
N LYS A 13 -19.12 -22.29 -12.39
CA LYS A 13 -17.79 -22.13 -11.81
C LYS A 13 -17.32 -20.72 -12.14
N ILE A 14 -16.87 -19.97 -11.13
CA ILE A 14 -16.16 -18.72 -11.39
C ILE A 14 -14.77 -19.13 -11.87
N ASP A 15 -14.38 -18.63 -13.04
CA ASP A 15 -13.05 -18.91 -13.57
C ASP A 15 -12.00 -18.23 -12.69
N PRO A 16 -10.97 -18.97 -12.21
CA PRO A 16 -9.94 -18.42 -11.33
C PRO A 16 -9.19 -17.25 -11.97
N TRP A 17 -9.14 -17.21 -13.31
CA TRP A 17 -8.58 -16.11 -14.09
C TRP A 17 -9.33 -14.79 -13.91
N THR A 18 -10.67 -14.84 -13.77
CA THR A 18 -11.48 -13.65 -13.54
C THR A 18 -11.29 -13.14 -12.11
N VAL A 19 -11.18 -14.05 -11.14
CA VAL A 19 -10.91 -13.70 -9.74
C VAL A 19 -9.57 -12.97 -9.61
N LEU A 20 -8.52 -13.49 -10.26
CA LEU A 20 -7.20 -12.86 -10.26
C LEU A 20 -7.26 -11.40 -10.75
N LYS A 21 -7.89 -11.16 -11.90
CA LYS A 21 -7.99 -9.81 -12.47
C LYS A 21 -8.74 -8.84 -11.55
N VAL A 22 -9.90 -9.27 -11.04
CA VAL A 22 -10.74 -8.41 -10.20
C VAL A 22 -10.02 -8.07 -8.91
N THR A 23 -9.39 -9.04 -8.25
CA THR A 23 -8.66 -8.81 -7.00
C THR A 23 -7.40 -7.97 -7.22
N PHE A 24 -6.68 -8.20 -8.33
CA PHE A 24 -5.52 -7.38 -8.69
C PHE A 24 -5.91 -5.91 -8.86
N VAL A 25 -7.00 -5.62 -9.57
CA VAL A 25 -7.48 -4.24 -9.79
C VAL A 25 -7.90 -3.58 -8.48
N LEU A 26 -8.62 -4.29 -7.61
CA LEU A 26 -9.02 -3.75 -6.31
C LEU A 26 -7.82 -3.46 -5.41
N ASN A 27 -6.90 -4.40 -5.28
CA ASN A 27 -5.68 -4.23 -4.50
C ASN A 27 -4.79 -3.12 -5.08
N PHE A 28 -4.79 -2.93 -6.39
CA PHE A 28 -4.07 -1.84 -7.05
C PHE A 28 -4.61 -0.48 -6.64
N ILE A 29 -5.92 -0.30 -6.65
CA ILE A 29 -6.55 0.95 -6.21
C ILE A 29 -6.23 1.24 -4.73
N VAL A 30 -6.25 0.22 -3.88
CA VAL A 30 -5.91 0.36 -2.46
C VAL A 30 -4.43 0.76 -2.29
N ALA A 31 -3.51 0.06 -2.96
CA ALA A 31 -2.08 0.38 -2.91
C ALA A 31 -1.81 1.81 -3.40
N LEU A 32 -2.47 2.25 -4.47
CA LEU A 32 -2.34 3.59 -5.03
C LEU A 32 -2.86 4.66 -4.04
N THR A 33 -3.99 4.39 -3.37
CA THR A 33 -4.55 5.27 -2.34
C THR A 33 -3.58 5.45 -1.17
N ILE A 34 -2.92 4.38 -0.73
CA ILE A 34 -1.93 4.43 0.35
C ILE A 34 -0.72 5.27 -0.06
N VAL A 35 -0.17 5.05 -1.27
CA VAL A 35 0.99 5.81 -1.76
C VAL A 35 0.67 7.30 -1.86
N LEU A 36 -0.48 7.66 -2.44
CA LEU A 36 -0.91 9.05 -2.56
C LEU A 36 -1.19 9.68 -1.18
N GLY A 37 -1.90 8.96 -0.30
CA GLY A 37 -2.18 9.42 1.05
C GLY A 37 -0.90 9.69 1.84
N PHE A 38 0.07 8.79 1.75
CA PHE A 38 1.38 8.95 2.39
C PHE A 38 2.17 10.12 1.80
N SER A 39 2.13 10.31 0.46
CA SER A 39 2.77 11.44 -0.20
C SER A 39 2.20 12.79 0.26
N ILE A 40 0.88 12.91 0.32
CA ILE A 40 0.21 14.12 0.82
C ILE A 40 0.56 14.38 2.28
N LEU A 41 0.50 13.34 3.12
CA LEU A 41 0.86 13.43 4.54
C LEU A 41 2.30 13.91 4.71
N TRP A 42 3.24 13.37 3.93
CA TRP A 42 4.65 13.79 3.96
C TRP A 42 4.83 15.27 3.60
N VAL A 43 4.15 15.76 2.56
CA VAL A 43 4.19 17.18 2.18
C VAL A 43 3.69 18.07 3.33
N LEU A 44 2.63 17.66 4.02
CA LEU A 44 2.12 18.39 5.19
C LEU A 44 3.13 18.39 6.35
N LEU A 45 3.80 17.27 6.61
CA LEU A 45 4.84 17.16 7.64
C LEU A 45 6.04 18.08 7.35
N VAL A 46 6.50 18.10 6.10
CA VAL A 46 7.59 18.98 5.65
C VAL A 46 7.20 20.43 5.80
N ASN A 47 5.97 20.80 5.42
CA ASN A 47 5.46 22.16 5.58
C ASN A 47 5.36 22.57 7.07
N ALA A 48 5.00 21.62 7.95
CA ALA A 48 4.94 21.82 9.39
C ALA A 48 6.32 21.85 10.08
N GLY A 49 7.42 21.66 9.34
CA GLY A 49 8.78 21.70 9.91
C GLY A 49 9.14 20.53 10.83
N VAL A 50 8.32 19.47 10.87
CA VAL A 50 8.57 18.28 11.70
C VAL A 50 9.92 17.62 11.40
N PRO A 51 10.34 17.45 10.13
CA PRO A 51 11.64 16.88 9.83
C PRO A 51 12.81 17.68 10.40
N GLN A 52 12.72 19.02 10.40
CA GLN A 52 13.76 19.90 10.93
C GLN A 52 13.83 19.83 12.45
N GLY A 53 12.67 19.78 13.13
CA GLY A 53 12.60 19.59 14.58
C GLY A 53 13.17 18.25 15.05
N LEU A 54 13.00 17.18 14.25
CA LEU A 54 13.59 15.87 14.54
C LEU A 54 15.11 15.86 14.30
N GLU A 55 15.61 16.53 13.25
CA GLU A 55 17.05 16.69 13.01
C GLU A 55 17.74 17.41 14.18
N ASP A 56 17.15 18.49 14.71
CA ASP A 56 17.70 19.23 15.85
C ASP A 56 17.74 18.40 17.14
N ILE A 57 16.71 17.59 17.39
CA ILE A 57 16.66 16.68 18.55
C ILE A 57 17.67 15.54 18.37
N ALA A 58 17.77 14.96 17.18
CA ALA A 58 18.69 13.85 16.90
C ALA A 58 20.18 14.29 16.95
N ARG A 59 20.49 15.51 16.47
CA ARG A 59 21.81 16.13 16.62
C ARG A 59 22.17 16.35 18.10
N ARG A 60 21.21 16.77 18.93
CA ARG A 60 21.41 16.93 20.38
C ARG A 60 21.60 15.61 21.13
N LEU A 61 21.02 14.52 20.62
CA LEU A 61 21.11 13.17 21.18
C LEU A 61 22.33 12.37 20.66
N ALA A 62 23.22 12.96 19.85
CA ALA A 62 24.44 12.35 19.31
C ALA A 62 24.23 11.02 18.55
N LEU A 63 23.01 10.76 18.09
CA LEU A 63 22.63 9.55 17.32
C LEU A 63 22.61 9.78 15.80
N LEU A 64 22.82 11.03 15.35
CA LEU A 64 22.86 11.42 13.94
C LEU A 64 24.23 12.08 13.65
N ASP A 65 24.98 11.56 12.67
CA ASP A 65 26.17 12.22 12.13
C ASP A 65 25.79 13.55 11.46
N ALA A 66 26.69 14.55 11.52
CA ALA A 66 26.42 15.95 11.22
C ALA A 66 25.86 16.26 9.80
N ASP A 67 25.96 15.30 8.88
CA ASP A 67 25.60 15.42 7.46
C ASP A 67 24.33 14.65 7.06
N ALA A 68 23.66 13.94 7.97
CA ALA A 68 22.43 13.23 7.66
C ALA A 68 21.24 14.19 7.60
N SER A 69 20.81 14.56 6.40
CA SER A 69 19.54 15.28 6.18
C SER A 69 18.40 14.29 5.93
N LEU A 70 17.39 14.33 6.79
CA LEU A 70 16.13 13.60 6.65
C LEU A 70 15.27 14.21 5.53
N VAL A 71 15.41 15.51 5.30
CA VAL A 71 14.70 16.25 4.24
C VAL A 71 15.35 16.09 2.87
N GLY A 72 16.69 15.97 2.80
CA GLY A 72 17.41 15.76 1.54
C GLY A 72 17.21 14.38 0.91
N ASN A 73 16.83 13.37 1.72
CA ASN A 73 16.71 11.97 1.31
C ASN A 73 15.27 11.55 0.94
N ILE A 74 14.55 12.40 0.22
CA ILE A 74 13.16 12.13 -0.19
C ILE A 74 13.07 10.99 -1.22
N GLU A 75 14.04 10.86 -2.13
CA GLU A 75 14.06 9.83 -3.17
C GLU A 75 14.04 8.39 -2.62
N PRO A 76 14.91 8.00 -1.66
CA PRO A 76 14.87 6.66 -1.09
C PRO A 76 13.62 6.43 -0.23
N LEU A 77 13.12 7.45 0.47
CA LEU A 77 11.89 7.34 1.24
C LEU A 77 10.69 7.06 0.33
N PHE A 78 10.52 7.84 -0.73
CA PHE A 78 9.44 7.64 -1.70
C PHE A 78 9.55 6.27 -2.39
N SER A 79 10.77 5.91 -2.84
CA SER A 79 11.02 4.62 -3.50
C SER A 79 10.72 3.44 -2.58
N SER A 80 11.05 3.54 -1.28
CA SER A 80 10.77 2.49 -0.31
C SER A 80 9.26 2.29 -0.07
N VAL A 81 8.48 3.38 -0.04
CA VAL A 81 7.03 3.34 0.11
C VAL A 81 6.37 2.71 -1.12
N VAL A 82 6.81 3.09 -2.32
CA VAL A 82 6.32 2.50 -3.58
C VAL A 82 6.68 1.01 -3.65
N PHE A 83 7.90 0.65 -3.24
CA PHE A 83 8.32 -0.75 -3.16
C PHE A 83 7.43 -1.56 -2.21
N LEU A 84 7.21 -1.08 -0.98
CA LEU A 84 6.34 -1.74 -0.01
C LEU A 84 4.90 -1.84 -0.51
N ALA A 85 4.38 -0.82 -1.16
CA ALA A 85 3.05 -0.85 -1.78
C ALA A 85 2.96 -1.92 -2.88
N THR A 86 4.02 -2.09 -3.67
CA THR A 86 4.10 -3.14 -4.70
C THR A 86 4.17 -4.53 -4.09
N VAL A 87 4.94 -4.72 -3.02
CA VAL A 87 4.99 -5.99 -2.28
C VAL A 87 3.63 -6.32 -1.65
N TYR A 88 2.98 -5.33 -1.04
CA TYR A 88 1.63 -5.48 -0.48
C TYR A 88 0.61 -5.90 -1.55
N LEU A 89 0.60 -5.21 -2.69
CA LEU A 89 -0.24 -5.54 -3.84
C LEU A 89 -0.08 -7.00 -4.27
N LEU A 90 1.16 -7.44 -4.48
CA LEU A 90 1.45 -8.80 -4.94
C LEU A 90 1.04 -9.85 -3.90
N THR A 91 1.37 -9.59 -2.63
CA THR A 91 1.06 -10.51 -1.53
C THR A 91 -0.44 -10.68 -1.36
N GLN A 92 -1.20 -9.58 -1.34
CA GLN A 92 -2.65 -9.64 -1.19
C GLN A 92 -3.36 -10.22 -2.40
N THR A 93 -2.84 -9.98 -3.60
CA THR A 93 -3.39 -10.59 -4.81
C THR A 93 -3.16 -12.09 -4.81
N ALA A 94 -1.98 -12.55 -4.38
CA ALA A 94 -1.65 -13.97 -4.28
C ALA A 94 -2.46 -14.70 -3.19
N LEU A 95 -2.75 -14.06 -2.06
CA LEU A 95 -3.55 -14.64 -0.97
C LEU A 95 -5.04 -14.77 -1.32
N ALA A 96 -5.54 -13.96 -2.26
CA ALA A 96 -6.96 -13.87 -2.57
C ALA A 96 -7.41 -14.76 -3.75
N THR A 97 -6.48 -15.41 -4.44
CA THR A 97 -6.72 -16.37 -5.54
C THR A 97 -6.33 -17.78 -5.15
#